data_AF-A0A1X7KTY8-F1
#
_entry.id   AF-A0A1X7KTY8-F1
#
_cell.length_a   1.000
_cell.length_b   1.000
_cell.length_c   1.000
_cell.angle_alpha   90.00
_cell.angle_beta   90.00
_cell.angle_gamma   90.00
#
_symmetry.space_group_name_H-M   'P 1'
#
loop_
_entity.id
_entity.type
_entity.pdbx_description
1 polymer ?
#
loop_
_entity_poly.entity_id
_entity_poly.type
_entity_poly.pdbx_seq_one_letter_code
_entity_poly.pdbx_strand_id
1 'polypeptide(L)'
;MVGNKGGRKQLGDRKREHAITLRFNGRELEKVKAILQSYNLDFGKRGTVGPFLRKLILNRETIKEKRVPDGISNLSYQLNKIGTNINQLVKVANYRNMRSPNANVDREMQKASELVLELMETINTKDQE
;
A
#
# COMPACT_ATOMS: atom_id res chain seq x y z
N MET A 1 0.36 25.23 0.93
CA MET A 1 0.43 23.93 0.23
C MET A 1 -0.06 22.84 1.19
N VAL A 2 -1.31 22.41 1.04
CA VAL A 2 -1.87 21.32 1.87
C VAL A 2 -1.38 20.01 1.26
N GLY A 3 -0.41 19.37 1.91
CA GLY A 3 0.08 18.07 1.49
C GLY A 3 -1.08 17.08 1.40
N ASN A 4 -1.26 16.49 0.21
CA ASN A 4 -2.16 15.36 -0.05
C ASN A 4 -1.76 14.15 0.80
N LYS A 5 -2.05 14.22 2.11
CA LYS A 5 -2.08 13.04 2.98
C LYS A 5 -3.28 12.23 2.52
N GLY A 6 -3.03 11.08 1.90
CA GLY A 6 -4.04 10.11 1.48
C GLY A 6 -4.85 9.58 2.66
N GLY A 7 -5.73 10.42 3.20
CA GLY A 7 -6.60 10.16 4.33
C GLY A 7 -8.06 10.17 3.91
N ARG A 8 -8.91 9.69 4.83
CA ARG A 8 -10.36 9.69 4.65
C ARG A 8 -10.84 11.15 4.59
N LYS A 9 -11.45 11.55 3.46
CA LYS A 9 -12.03 12.89 3.29
C LYS A 9 -12.88 13.25 4.51
N GLN A 10 -12.51 14.32 5.21
CA GLN A 10 -13.31 14.84 6.31
C GLN A 10 -14.68 15.22 5.74
N LEU A 11 -15.72 14.62 6.29
CA LEU A 11 -17.08 14.81 5.81
C LEU A 11 -17.60 16.08 6.49
N GLY A 12 -17.64 17.19 5.75
CA GLY A 12 -18.14 18.46 6.27
C GLY A 12 -19.58 18.38 6.78
N ASP A 13 -20.00 19.41 7.52
CA ASP A 13 -21.26 19.43 8.28
C ASP A 13 -22.53 19.27 7.43
N ARG A 14 -22.42 19.45 6.11
CA ARG A 14 -23.54 19.40 5.16
C ARG A 14 -23.80 18.01 4.55
N LYS A 15 -23.20 16.93 5.07
CA LYS A 15 -23.32 15.62 4.39
C LYS A 15 -24.73 15.01 4.44
N ARG A 16 -25.52 15.28 5.48
CA ARG A 16 -26.88 14.72 5.65
C ARG A 16 -27.79 15.74 6.30
N GLU A 17 -28.48 16.50 5.47
CA GLU A 17 -29.43 17.52 5.92
C GLU A 17 -30.76 16.92 6.39
N HIS A 18 -31.09 15.70 5.95
CA HIS A 18 -32.35 15.04 6.26
C HIS A 18 -32.15 13.71 6.99
N ALA A 19 -32.95 13.50 8.03
CA ALA A 19 -33.04 12.27 8.79
C ALA A 19 -34.40 11.59 8.54
N ILE A 20 -34.37 10.28 8.26
CA ILE A 20 -35.55 9.45 8.09
C ILE A 20 -35.46 8.32 9.10
N THR A 21 -36.52 8.13 9.88
CA THR A 21 -36.63 7.03 10.84
C THR A 21 -37.54 5.94 10.26
N LEU A 22 -37.02 4.72 10.15
CA LEU A 22 -37.78 3.55 9.73
C LEU A 22 -38.00 2.66 10.95
N ARG A 23 -39.25 2.27 11.18
CA ARG A 23 -39.62 1.31 12.23
C ARG A 23 -39.98 -0.01 11.58
N PHE A 24 -39.46 -1.10 12.13
CA PHE A 24 -39.73 -2.45 11.67
C PHE A 24 -40.44 -3.23 12.78
N ASN A 25 -41.44 -4.03 12.42
CA ASN A 25 -41.97 -5.03 13.34
C ASN A 25 -41.00 -6.23 13.46
N GLY A 26 -41.26 -7.15 14.42
CA GLY A 26 -40.36 -8.28 14.67
C GLY A 26 -40.14 -9.18 13.44
N ARG A 27 -41.18 -9.43 12.63
CA ARG A 27 -41.07 -10.26 11.42
C ARG A 27 -40.29 -9.57 10.30
N GLU A 28 -40.50 -8.27 10.12
CA GLU A 28 -39.78 -7.45 9.16
C GLU A 28 -38.30 -7.33 9.52
N LEU A 29 -38.01 -7.18 10.82
CA LEU A 29 -36.65 -7.11 11.31
C LEU A 29 -35.86 -8.38 10.98
N GLU A 30 -36.47 -9.56 11.17
CA GLU A 30 -35.84 -10.83 10.79
C GLU A 30 -35.60 -10.95 9.28
N LYS A 31 -36.54 -10.48 8.45
CA LYS A 31 -36.32 -10.40 6.99
C LYS A 31 -35.14 -9.48 6.65
N VAL A 32 -35.04 -8.31 7.29
CA VAL A 32 -33.93 -7.38 7.07
C VAL A 32 -32.59 -8.01 7.49
N LYS A 33 -32.55 -8.73 8.62
CA LYS A 33 -31.35 -9.48 9.04
C LYS A 33 -30.95 -10.55 8.03
N ALA A 34 -31.90 -11.36 7.55
CA ALA A 34 -31.64 -12.39 6.55
C ALA A 34 -31.08 -11.80 5.24
N ILE A 35 -31.64 -10.67 4.80
CA ILE A 35 -31.13 -9.94 3.63
C ILE A 35 -29.69 -9.48 3.89
N LEU A 36 -29.42 -8.83 5.02
CA LEU A 36 -28.06 -8.37 5.35
C LEU A 36 -27.05 -9.52 5.39
N GLN A 37 -27.42 -10.66 5.98
CA GLN A 37 -26.59 -11.86 5.99
C GLN A 37 -26.28 -12.38 4.59
N SER A 38 -27.24 -12.33 3.66
CA SER A 38 -27.00 -12.73 2.25
C SER A 38 -25.95 -11.86 1.53
N TYR A 39 -25.70 -10.66 2.04
CA TYR A 39 -24.64 -9.75 1.58
C TYR A 39 -23.37 -9.81 2.45
N ASN A 40 -23.25 -10.80 3.36
CA ASN A 40 -22.19 -10.91 4.37
C ASN A 40 -22.04 -9.62 5.21
N LEU A 41 -23.16 -8.96 5.51
CA LEU A 41 -23.21 -7.76 6.33
C LEU A 41 -23.73 -8.08 7.72
N ASP A 42 -23.03 -7.59 8.74
CA ASP A 42 -23.39 -7.77 10.14
C ASP A 42 -24.32 -6.63 10.61
N PHE A 43 -25.51 -7.01 11.09
CA PHE A 43 -26.50 -6.10 11.64
C PHE A 43 -26.00 -5.38 12.89
N GLY A 44 -25.18 -6.03 13.72
CA GLY A 44 -24.67 -5.47 14.98
C GLY A 44 -23.57 -4.43 14.80
N LYS A 45 -22.93 -4.37 13.62
CA LYS A 45 -21.86 -3.40 13.35
C LYS A 45 -22.43 -2.01 13.06
N ARG A 46 -21.95 -1.02 13.83
CA ARG A 46 -22.29 0.39 13.63
C ARG A 46 -21.91 0.84 12.22
N GLY A 47 -22.87 1.38 11.48
CA GLY A 47 -22.65 1.86 10.13
C GLY A 47 -22.90 0.83 9.02
N THR A 48 -23.48 -0.33 9.32
CA THR A 48 -23.86 -1.32 8.31
C THR A 48 -25.30 -1.13 7.82
N VAL A 49 -26.26 -1.14 8.75
CA VAL A 49 -27.71 -1.16 8.43
C VAL A 49 -28.16 0.14 7.75
N GLY A 50 -27.81 1.30 8.29
CA GLY A 50 -28.23 2.59 7.76
C GLY A 50 -27.76 2.85 6.31
N PRO A 51 -26.46 2.68 6.00
CA PRO A 51 -25.98 2.78 4.62
C PRO A 51 -26.58 1.73 3.69
N PHE A 52 -26.77 0.49 4.15
CA PHE A 52 -27.41 -0.56 3.36
C PHE A 52 -28.84 -0.19 2.98
N LEU A 53 -29.68 0.17 3.95
CA LEU A 53 -31.06 0.57 3.71
C LEU A 53 -31.14 1.81 2.83
N ARG A 54 -30.27 2.81 3.04
CA ARG A 54 -30.21 3.99 2.17
C ARG A 54 -29.91 3.60 0.73
N LYS A 55 -28.94 2.72 0.50
CA LYS A 55 -28.57 2.26 -0.84
C LYS A 55 -29.70 1.48 -1.50
N LEU A 56 -30.36 0.60 -0.74
CA LEU A 56 -31.51 -0.17 -1.22
C LEU A 56 -32.67 0.76 -1.64
N ILE A 57 -32.99 1.76 -0.81
CA ILE A 57 -34.07 2.72 -1.09
C ILE A 57 -33.75 3.60 -2.31
N LEU A 58 -32.50 4.06 -2.43
CA LEU A 58 -32.09 4.94 -3.53
C LEU A 58 -31.98 4.21 -4.87
N ASN A 59 -31.47 2.98 -4.88
CA ASN A 59 -31.13 2.29 -6.13
C ASN A 59 -32.20 1.28 -6.61
N ARG A 60 -33.26 1.03 -5.83
CA ARG A 60 -34.34 0.03 -6.05
C ARG A 60 -33.90 -1.43 -6.21
N GLU A 61 -32.72 -1.69 -6.77
CA GLU A 61 -32.04 -2.98 -6.82
C GLU A 61 -30.67 -2.87 -6.15
N THR A 62 -30.40 -3.77 -5.20
CA THR A 62 -29.07 -3.97 -4.64
C THR A 62 -28.23 -4.73 -5.66
N ILE A 63 -27.72 -4.02 -6.67
CA ILE A 63 -26.61 -4.50 -7.48
C ILE A 63 -25.54 -4.92 -6.48
N LYS A 64 -25.20 -6.21 -6.45
CA LYS A 64 -24.00 -6.71 -5.80
C LYS A 64 -22.86 -5.97 -6.49
N GLU A 65 -22.46 -4.81 -5.97
CA GLU A 65 -21.25 -4.15 -6.41
C GLU A 65 -20.19 -5.24 -6.41
N LYS A 66 -19.48 -5.38 -7.53
CA LYS A 66 -18.29 -6.22 -7.64
C LYS A 66 -17.31 -5.74 -6.59
N ARG A 67 -17.50 -6.18 -5.34
CA ARG A 67 -16.45 -6.16 -4.33
C ARG A 67 -15.38 -7.02 -4.95
N VAL A 68 -14.24 -6.42 -5.24
CA VAL A 68 -13.02 -7.17 -5.48
C VAL A 68 -12.92 -8.12 -4.28
N PRO A 69 -12.99 -9.45 -4.49
CA PRO A 69 -12.96 -10.42 -3.42
C PRO A 69 -11.87 -10.06 -2.42
N ASP A 70 -12.13 -10.16 -1.11
CA ASP A 70 -11.17 -9.73 -0.08
C ASP A 70 -9.78 -10.36 -0.27
N GLY A 71 -9.73 -11.57 -0.84
CA GLY A 71 -8.48 -12.25 -1.25
C GLY A 71 -7.68 -11.50 -2.33
N ILE A 72 -8.34 -10.93 -3.35
CA ILE A 72 -7.67 -10.13 -4.39
C ILE A 72 -7.25 -8.77 -3.81
N SER A 73 -8.04 -8.21 -2.90
CA SER A 73 -7.72 -6.93 -2.25
C SER A 73 -6.48 -7.01 -1.36
N ASN A 74 -6.31 -8.10 -0.59
CA ASN A 74 -5.10 -8.34 0.19
C ASN A 74 -3.88 -8.57 -0.72
N LEU A 75 -4.04 -9.36 -1.79
CA LEU A 75 -2.97 -9.57 -2.77
C LEU A 75 -2.51 -8.27 -3.41
N SER A 76 -3.44 -7.42 -3.86
CA SER A 76 -3.10 -6.09 -4.41
C SER A 76 -2.39 -5.21 -3.39
N TYR A 77 -2.79 -5.26 -2.11
CA TYR A 77 -2.10 -4.53 -1.05
C TYR A 77 -0.66 -4.99 -0.85
N GLN A 78 -0.43 -6.31 -0.81
CA GLN A 78 0.93 -6.87 -0.68
C GLN A 78 1.80 -6.55 -1.89
N LEU A 79 1.25 -6.65 -3.11
CA LEU A 79 1.96 -6.25 -4.33
C LEU A 79 2.35 -4.76 -4.31
N ASN A 80 1.48 -3.89 -3.79
CA ASN A 80 1.77 -2.47 -3.68
C ASN A 80 2.90 -2.18 -2.67
N LYS A 81 2.92 -2.92 -1.55
CA LYS A 81 4.02 -2.87 -0.55
C LYS A 81 5.35 -3.30 -1.16
N ILE A 82 5.36 -4.40 -1.92
CA ILE A 82 6.56 -4.89 -2.62
C ILE A 82 7.05 -3.84 -3.63
N GLY A 83 6.15 -3.33 -4.48
CA GLY A 83 6.49 -2.29 -5.45
C GLY A 83 7.05 -1.02 -4.81
N THR A 84 6.53 -0.63 -3.64
CA THR A 84 7.03 0.52 -2.89
C THR A 84 8.47 0.29 -2.39
N ASN A 85 8.75 -0.90 -1.83
CA ASN A 85 10.10 -1.24 -1.35
C ASN A 85 11.11 -1.29 -2.51
N ILE A 86 10.72 -1.87 -3.66
CA ILE A 86 11.57 -1.89 -4.86
C ILE A 86 11.89 -0.47 -5.32
N ASN A 87 10.89 0.41 -5.38
CA ASN A 87 11.09 1.80 -5.78
C ASN A 87 12.02 2.55 -4.82
N GLN A 88 11.93 2.28 -3.51
CA GLN A 88 12.84 2.84 -2.52
C GLN A 88 14.28 2.36 -2.73
N LEU A 89 14.48 1.05 -2.97
CA LEU A 89 15.79 0.47 -3.22
C LEU A 89 16.42 1.08 -4.49
N VAL A 90 15.66 1.15 -5.58
CA VAL A 90 16.11 1.75 -6.84
C VAL A 90 16.48 3.22 -6.64
N LYS A 91 15.68 3.99 -5.89
CA LYS A 91 16.01 5.39 -5.57
C LYS A 91 17.28 5.51 -4.74
N VAL A 92 17.49 4.64 -3.74
CA VAL A 92 18.71 4.64 -2.93
C VAL A 92 19.93 4.25 -3.77
N ALA A 93 19.80 3.22 -4.62
CA ALA A 93 20.86 2.79 -5.52
C ALA A 93 21.23 3.91 -6.50
N ASN A 94 20.23 4.53 -7.14
CA ASN A 94 20.46 5.64 -8.06
C ASN A 94 21.07 6.86 -7.33
N TYR A 95 20.59 7.18 -6.14
CA TYR A 95 21.15 8.26 -5.32
C TYR A 95 22.61 8.00 -4.92
N ARG A 96 22.96 6.76 -4.55
CA ARG A 96 24.35 6.37 -4.24
C ARG A 96 25.23 6.45 -5.48
N ASN A 97 24.73 6.00 -6.63
CA ASN A 97 25.44 6.08 -7.90
C ASN A 97 25.67 7.55 -8.33
N MET A 98 24.67 8.41 -8.14
CA MET A 98 24.78 9.84 -8.46
C MET A 98 25.68 10.61 -7.48
N ARG A 99 25.68 10.24 -6.18
CA ARG A 99 26.43 10.96 -5.13
C ARG A 99 27.90 10.53 -5.07
N SER A 100 28.24 9.35 -5.58
CA SER A 100 29.61 8.93 -5.81
C SER A 100 29.70 8.05 -7.06
N PRO A 101 29.81 8.67 -8.25
CA PRO A 101 29.87 7.93 -9.51
C PRO A 101 31.10 7.02 -9.66
N ASN A 102 32.11 7.15 -8.78
CA ASN A 102 33.41 6.48 -8.90
C ASN A 102 33.97 5.90 -7.58
N ALA A 103 33.26 5.88 -6.44
CA ALA A 103 33.85 5.36 -5.18
C ALA A 103 34.34 3.91 -5.27
N ASN A 104 33.69 3.08 -6.08
CA ASN A 104 34.18 1.72 -6.33
C ASN A 104 35.38 1.70 -7.28
N VAL A 105 35.44 2.62 -8.26
CA VAL A 105 36.57 2.77 -9.18
C VAL A 105 37.81 3.26 -8.42
N ASP A 106 37.68 4.23 -7.53
CA ASP A 106 38.78 4.71 -6.69
C ASP A 106 39.32 3.60 -5.77
N ARG A 107 38.42 2.79 -5.21
CA ARG A 107 38.77 1.65 -4.37
C ARG A 107 39.46 0.52 -5.16
N GLU A 108 39.02 0.28 -6.39
CA GLU A 108 39.67 -0.68 -7.29
C GLU A 108 41.02 -0.17 -7.80
N MET A 109 41.16 1.12 -8.11
CA MET A 109 42.45 1.73 -8.45
C MET A 109 43.44 1.67 -7.29
N GLN A 110 43.01 1.92 -6.05
CA GLN A 110 43.87 1.78 -4.87
C GLN A 110 44.36 0.34 -4.69
N LYS A 111 43.46 -0.65 -4.78
CA LYS A 111 43.84 -2.07 -4.73
C LYS A 111 44.78 -2.48 -5.86
N ALA A 112 44.53 -2.01 -7.08
CA ALA A 112 45.40 -2.29 -8.21
C ALA A 112 46.80 -1.68 -8.00
N SER A 113 46.87 -0.47 -7.44
CA SER A 113 48.14 0.19 -7.14
C SER A 113 48.92 -0.52 -6.01
N GLU A 114 48.23 -1.01 -4.98
CA GLU A 114 48.83 -1.84 -3.92
C GLU A 114 49.41 -3.15 -4.49
N LEU A 115 48.66 -3.85 -5.33
CA LEU A 115 49.11 -5.08 -5.99
C LEU A 115 50.33 -4.85 -6.90
N VAL A 116 50.38 -3.73 -7.62
CA VAL A 116 51.53 -3.39 -8.45
C VAL A 116 52.77 -3.10 -7.59
N LEU A 117 52.60 -2.44 -6.44
CA LEU A 117 53.70 -2.22 -5.50
C LEU A 117 54.22 -3.54 -4.92
N GLU A 118 53.32 -4.44 -4.51
CA GLU A 118 53.67 -5.76 -3.99
C GLU A 118 54.40 -6.62 -5.06
N LEU A 119 53.98 -6.52 -6.32
CA LEU A 119 54.67 -7.13 -7.46
C LEU A 119 56.07 -6.51 -7.71
N MET A 120 56.20 -5.19 -7.61
CA MET A 120 57.49 -4.52 -7.74
C MET A 120 58.45 -4.93 -6.62
N GLU A 121 57.97 -5.00 -5.37
CA GLU A 121 58.78 -5.45 -4.23
C GLU A 121 59.26 -6.88 -4.41
N THR A 122 58.36 -7.81 -4.79
CA THR A 122 58.71 -9.21 -5.02
C THR A 122 59.68 -9.43 -6.19
N ILE A 123 59.61 -8.58 -7.24
CA ILE A 123 60.58 -8.60 -8.35
C ILE A 123 61.93 -8.03 -7.87
N ASN A 124 61.95 -6.90 -7.18
CA ASN A 124 63.20 -6.29 -6.69
C ASN A 124 63.94 -7.18 -5.67
N THR A 125 63.23 -7.94 -4.86
CA THR A 125 63.84 -8.91 -3.94
C THR A 125 64.45 -10.11 -4.66
N LYS A 126 63.97 -10.45 -5.86
CA LYS A 126 64.55 -11.53 -6.69
C LYS A 126 65.79 -11.09 -7.46
N ASP A 127 65.94 -9.81 -7.75
CA ASP A 127 67.12 -9.25 -8.43
C ASP A 127 68.31 -9.00 -7.48
N GLN A 128 68.13 -9.21 -6.16
CA GLN A 128 69.18 -9.06 -5.13
C GLN A 128 69.69 -10.39 -4.54
N GLU A 129 69.19 -11.54 -5.00
CA GLU A 129 69.76 -12.88 -4.79
C GLU A 129 70.59 -13.33 -6.01
#